data_AF-A0A432VR30-F1
#
_entry.id   AF-A0A432VR30-F1
#
_cell.length_a   1.000
_cell.length_b   1.000
_cell.length_c   1.000
_cell.angle_alpha   90.00
_cell.angle_beta   90.00
_cell.angle_gamma   90.00
#
_symmetry.space_group_name_H-M   'P 1'
#
loop_
_entity.id
_entity.type
_entity.pdbx_description
1 polymer ?
#
loop_
_entity_poly.entity_id
_entity_poly.type
_entity_poly.pdbx_seq_one_letter_code
_entity_poly.pdbx_strand_id
1 'polypeptide(L)'
;MSLVGSYNNAAMQDTIAKFVHGHGLDTRISYGFLTNPALYTKNASGIPNPERVYSIIGAIPVVSVVESATGAGAVSVTYTYEGARAEAGGRGFLGFASLTTRDVQTGIETTTTYHQHFPYIGMPKSTQQTLGGVVLSESSNVYQNYVLNQGASVFPFLARSHELSRRINSDGSATLMSEVVSEQHYEKVAERYARLTDVTVYTFDNVHQVMRRVHTANSYQSDNLSAWLLNRLSASTVTHEQGSGVIGATGLPSFNPNSDERVVRHSAFAYTAYGLLDYEVIEPQGDNESYLKTAYEYDGYGNQIRTTVCSLHYAGSCGGSGLQLNEGKRIYRQSETQFDASGRYVVARYENGELISTQSDFNALGQAQRVNHAGVVSVKRFNA
;
A
#
# COMPACT_ATOMS: atom_id res chain seq x y z
N MET A 1 11.41 32.79 -3.86
CA MET A 1 10.55 32.74 -2.66
C MET A 1 9.13 32.66 -3.17
N SER A 2 8.51 31.48 -3.13
CA SER A 2 7.09 31.33 -3.50
C SER A 2 6.29 31.07 -2.24
N LEU A 3 5.26 31.88 -2.01
CA LEU A 3 4.38 31.79 -0.85
C LEU A 3 3.62 30.46 -0.90
N VAL A 4 3.96 29.54 -0.01
CA VAL A 4 3.11 28.41 0.35
C VAL A 4 1.96 28.97 1.19
N GLY A 5 0.72 28.72 0.79
CA GLY A 5 -0.45 29.21 1.52
C GLY A 5 -1.73 28.54 1.04
N SER A 6 -2.64 28.26 1.97
CA SER A 6 -4.01 27.80 1.70
C SER A 6 -4.98 28.97 1.79
N TYR A 7 -5.92 29.06 0.85
CA TYR A 7 -6.92 30.13 0.81
C TYR A 7 -8.31 29.55 1.03
N ASN A 8 -9.12 30.19 1.89
CA ASN A 8 -10.50 29.79 2.14
C ASN A 8 -11.41 30.17 0.97
N ASN A 9 -12.46 29.38 0.75
CA ASN A 9 -13.46 29.64 -0.28
C ASN A 9 -14.47 30.70 0.19
N ALA A 10 -14.67 31.76 -0.60
CA ALA A 10 -15.61 32.84 -0.30
C ALA A 10 -17.08 32.43 -0.47
N ALA A 11 -17.37 31.41 -1.29
CA ALA A 11 -18.72 30.92 -1.55
C ALA A 11 -19.14 29.78 -0.60
N MET A 12 -18.18 29.12 0.04
CA MET A 12 -18.39 28.05 1.02
C MET A 12 -17.39 28.18 2.15
N GLN A 13 -17.83 28.66 3.31
CA GLN A 13 -16.97 28.81 4.49
C GLN A 13 -16.32 27.48 4.89
N ASP A 14 -15.13 27.57 5.49
CA ASP A 14 -14.35 26.44 6.02
C ASP A 14 -13.96 25.36 5.00
N THR A 15 -13.85 25.73 3.72
CA THR A 15 -13.31 24.87 2.66
C THR A 15 -12.06 25.47 2.02
N ILE A 16 -11.13 24.61 1.60
CA ILE A 16 -9.87 25.01 0.96
C ILE A 16 -10.14 25.30 -0.51
N ALA A 17 -10.06 26.55 -0.94
CA ALA A 17 -10.20 26.92 -2.35
C ALA A 17 -8.93 26.74 -3.17
N LYS A 18 -7.77 26.90 -2.54
CA LYS A 18 -6.47 26.87 -3.21
C LYS A 18 -5.35 26.56 -2.23
N PHE A 19 -4.32 25.86 -2.70
CA PHE A 19 -3.02 25.80 -2.03
C PHE A 19 -1.87 25.91 -3.04
N VAL A 20 -0.72 26.39 -2.59
CA VAL A 20 0.49 26.58 -3.40
C VAL A 20 1.61 25.72 -2.83
N HIS A 21 2.21 24.85 -3.66
CA HIS A 21 3.32 24.00 -3.21
C HIS A 21 4.69 24.73 -3.27
N GLY A 22 5.73 24.10 -2.72
CA GLY A 22 7.07 24.71 -2.58
C GLY A 22 7.74 25.16 -3.89
N HIS A 23 7.23 24.73 -5.04
CA HIS A 23 7.68 25.14 -6.37
C HIS A 23 6.88 26.32 -6.97
N GLY A 24 5.89 26.86 -6.23
CA GLY A 24 5.11 28.03 -6.62
C GLY A 24 3.98 27.81 -7.61
N LEU A 25 3.70 26.55 -7.93
CA LEU A 25 2.52 26.14 -8.66
C LEU A 25 1.34 25.96 -7.70
N ASP A 26 0.13 26.31 -8.15
CA ASP A 26 -1.10 26.22 -7.36
C ASP A 26 -2.02 25.08 -7.79
N THR A 27 -2.70 24.51 -6.80
CA THR A 27 -3.86 23.63 -6.97
C THR A 27 -5.09 24.35 -6.45
N ARG A 28 -6.16 24.37 -7.24
CA ARG A 28 -7.45 24.98 -6.93
C ARG A 28 -8.52 23.91 -6.80
N ILE A 29 -9.39 24.08 -5.83
CA ILE A 29 -10.50 23.16 -5.55
C ILE A 29 -11.79 23.95 -5.61
N SER A 30 -12.70 23.49 -6.48
CA SER A 30 -14.06 23.99 -6.57
C SER A 30 -15.01 23.00 -5.89
N TYR A 31 -16.10 23.54 -5.33
CA TYR A 31 -17.09 22.76 -4.60
C TYR A 31 -18.50 23.04 -5.15
N GLY A 32 -19.40 22.09 -4.93
CA GLY A 32 -20.83 22.23 -5.13
C GLY A 32 -21.60 21.50 -4.04
N PHE A 33 -22.93 21.62 -4.02
CA PHE A 33 -23.77 20.94 -3.03
C PHE A 33 -24.43 19.69 -3.61
N LEU A 34 -24.81 18.73 -2.76
CA LEU A 34 -25.60 17.57 -3.17
C LEU A 34 -26.99 17.93 -3.74
N THR A 35 -27.46 19.15 -3.59
CA THR A 35 -28.68 19.64 -4.26
C THR A 35 -28.48 19.92 -5.75
N ASN A 36 -27.23 19.94 -6.25
CA ASN A 36 -26.94 20.15 -7.66
C ASN A 36 -27.03 18.81 -8.43
N PRO A 37 -28.02 18.64 -9.33
CA PRO A 37 -28.20 17.39 -10.08
C PRO A 37 -27.07 17.09 -11.08
N ALA A 38 -26.25 18.08 -11.46
CA ALA A 38 -25.07 17.85 -12.29
C ALA A 38 -23.90 17.22 -11.50
N LEU A 39 -23.95 17.29 -10.16
CA LEU A 39 -22.88 16.85 -9.26
C LEU A 39 -23.29 15.61 -8.46
N TYR A 40 -24.58 15.47 -8.14
CA TYR A 40 -25.07 14.39 -7.29
C TYR A 40 -26.40 13.78 -7.77
N THR A 41 -26.45 12.46 -7.79
CA THR A 41 -27.66 11.67 -7.99
C THR A 41 -28.04 10.91 -6.72
N LYS A 42 -29.25 11.11 -6.19
CA LYS A 42 -29.68 10.56 -4.90
C LYS A 42 -29.73 9.02 -4.83
N ASN A 43 -29.94 8.35 -5.97
CA ASN A 43 -30.20 6.91 -6.14
C ASN A 43 -30.77 6.20 -4.88
N ALA A 44 -32.09 6.23 -4.74
CA ALA A 44 -32.82 5.61 -3.63
C ALA A 44 -33.13 4.11 -3.84
N SER A 45 -32.72 3.54 -4.97
CA SER A 45 -32.97 2.14 -5.30
C SER A 45 -32.07 1.21 -4.48
N GLY A 46 -32.60 0.08 -4.04
CA GLY A 46 -31.82 -0.91 -3.28
C GLY A 46 -31.39 -0.43 -1.89
N ILE A 47 -32.19 0.41 -1.22
CA ILE A 47 -32.08 0.65 0.22
C ILE A 47 -32.64 -0.60 0.94
N PRO A 48 -31.82 -1.35 1.71
CA PRO A 48 -32.31 -2.52 2.44
C PRO A 48 -33.28 -2.09 3.55
N ASN A 49 -34.49 -2.67 3.55
CA ASN A 49 -35.56 -2.34 4.50
C ASN A 49 -35.57 -3.20 5.79
N PRO A 50 -34.41 -3.49 6.42
CA PRO A 50 -34.39 -3.63 7.87
C PRO A 50 -33.35 -2.74 8.60
N GLU A 51 -32.44 -2.05 7.89
CA GLU A 51 -31.26 -1.41 8.53
C GLU A 51 -31.45 0.06 8.93
N ARG A 52 -32.65 0.65 8.81
CA ARG A 52 -32.87 2.10 9.03
C ARG A 52 -31.90 2.98 8.21
N VAL A 53 -31.55 2.50 7.01
CA VAL A 53 -30.72 3.22 6.05
C VAL A 53 -31.61 4.15 5.22
N TYR A 54 -31.14 5.37 4.95
CA TYR A 54 -31.85 6.34 4.14
C TYR A 54 -30.87 7.11 3.24
N SER A 55 -31.34 7.52 2.06
CA SER A 55 -30.55 8.36 1.15
C SER A 55 -30.49 9.80 1.65
N ILE A 56 -29.31 10.40 1.57
CA ILE A 56 -29.05 11.79 1.94
C ILE A 56 -29.21 12.70 0.72
N ILE A 57 -29.82 13.85 0.91
CA ILE A 57 -29.75 14.98 -0.02
C ILE A 57 -29.83 16.25 0.82
N GLY A 58 -29.03 17.27 0.48
CA GLY A 58 -28.99 18.52 1.25
C GLY A 58 -27.83 19.42 0.82
N ALA A 59 -27.68 20.56 1.50
CA ALA A 59 -26.61 21.53 1.26
C ALA A 59 -25.26 21.05 1.86
N ILE A 60 -24.87 19.82 1.56
CA ILE A 60 -23.58 19.25 1.96
C ILE A 60 -22.57 19.55 0.84
N PRO A 61 -21.47 20.27 1.12
CA PRO A 61 -20.48 20.61 0.11
C PRO A 61 -19.65 19.37 -0.26
N VAL A 62 -19.45 19.17 -1.57
CA VAL A 62 -18.57 18.16 -2.14
C VAL A 62 -17.70 18.78 -3.22
N VAL A 63 -16.53 18.20 -3.46
CA VAL A 63 -15.58 18.68 -4.48
C VAL A 63 -16.20 18.49 -5.85
N SER A 64 -16.24 19.53 -6.68
CA SER A 64 -16.72 19.43 -8.06
C SER A 64 -15.58 19.33 -9.06
N VAL A 65 -14.50 20.09 -8.84
CA VAL A 65 -13.35 20.15 -9.74
C VAL A 65 -12.08 20.37 -8.93
N VAL A 66 -11.01 19.67 -9.30
CA VAL A 66 -9.65 19.97 -8.86
C VAL A 66 -8.84 20.35 -10.09
N GLU A 67 -8.21 21.52 -10.05
CA GLU A 67 -7.33 22.03 -11.11
C GLU A 67 -5.93 22.24 -10.55
N SER A 68 -4.91 21.74 -11.24
CA SER A 68 -3.51 21.84 -10.82
C SER A 68 -2.64 22.46 -11.91
N ALA A 69 -1.87 23.49 -11.54
CA ALA A 69 -0.91 24.12 -12.43
C ALA A 69 0.31 23.22 -12.67
N THR A 70 0.75 23.12 -13.92
CA THR A 70 1.91 22.30 -14.34
C THR A 70 3.13 23.13 -14.73
N GLY A 71 3.03 24.46 -14.66
CA GLY A 71 4.05 25.39 -15.13
C GLY A 71 3.97 25.69 -16.64
N ALA A 72 3.42 24.77 -17.44
CA ALA A 72 3.13 24.97 -18.87
C ALA A 72 1.62 25.18 -19.16
N GLY A 73 0.77 24.97 -18.16
CA GLY A 73 -0.68 25.08 -18.25
C GLY A 73 -1.34 24.59 -16.96
N ALA A 74 -2.52 24.02 -17.08
CA ALA A 74 -3.23 23.38 -15.98
C ALA A 74 -3.85 22.05 -16.42
N VAL A 75 -3.96 21.12 -15.48
CA VAL A 75 -4.70 19.87 -15.62
C VAL A 75 -5.86 19.84 -14.64
N SER A 76 -6.95 19.15 -14.98
CA SER A 76 -8.20 19.26 -14.24
C SER A 76 -8.94 17.94 -14.19
N VAL A 77 -9.47 17.62 -13.02
CA VAL A 77 -10.31 16.45 -12.78
C VAL A 77 -11.66 16.92 -12.26
N THR A 78 -12.74 16.48 -12.90
CA THR A 78 -14.11 16.73 -12.40
C THR A 78 -14.64 15.53 -11.64
N TYR A 79 -15.51 15.76 -10.67
CA TYR A 79 -16.06 14.75 -9.78
C TYR A 79 -17.59 14.77 -9.84
N THR A 80 -18.21 13.60 -9.84
CA THR A 80 -19.65 13.42 -9.62
C THR A 80 -19.90 12.27 -8.67
N TYR A 81 -21.01 12.34 -7.94
CA TYR A 81 -21.30 11.46 -6.82
C TYR A 81 -22.68 10.84 -6.95
N GLU A 82 -22.86 9.65 -6.39
CA GLU A 82 -24.16 8.99 -6.41
C GLU A 82 -24.45 8.27 -5.08
N GLY A 83 -25.72 8.26 -4.68
CA GLY A 83 -26.21 7.32 -3.68
C GLY A 83 -25.66 7.53 -2.28
N ALA A 84 -25.43 8.78 -1.85
CA ALA A 84 -25.10 9.11 -0.47
C ALA A 84 -26.14 8.52 0.50
N ARG A 85 -25.70 7.76 1.51
CA ARG A 85 -26.60 7.11 2.49
C ARG A 85 -26.13 7.32 3.92
N ALA A 86 -27.07 7.29 4.85
CA ALA A 86 -26.79 7.25 6.28
C ALA A 86 -27.64 6.19 6.97
N GLU A 87 -27.16 5.70 8.10
CA GLU A 87 -27.85 4.75 8.96
C GLU A 87 -28.16 5.37 10.32
N ALA A 88 -29.42 5.29 10.74
CA ALA A 88 -29.87 5.77 12.05
C ALA A 88 -29.50 4.84 13.23
N GLY A 89 -28.90 3.67 12.96
CA GLY A 89 -28.54 2.65 13.94
C GLY A 89 -27.23 2.89 14.71
N GLY A 90 -26.53 4.00 14.44
CA GLY A 90 -25.29 4.38 15.13
C GLY A 90 -24.07 4.54 14.22
N ARG A 91 -24.12 4.04 12.96
CA ARG A 91 -23.00 4.20 12.00
C ARG A 91 -22.97 5.55 11.31
N GLY A 92 -24.10 6.26 11.24
CA GLY A 92 -24.15 7.60 10.65
C GLY A 92 -23.94 7.56 9.14
N PHE A 93 -23.08 8.44 8.61
CA PHE A 93 -22.83 8.55 7.17
C PHE A 93 -22.09 7.31 6.62
N LEU A 94 -22.68 6.64 5.62
CA LEU A 94 -22.15 5.42 5.01
C LEU A 94 -21.32 5.71 3.74
N GLY A 95 -21.11 6.99 3.40
CA GLY A 95 -20.43 7.40 2.17
C GLY A 95 -21.37 7.43 0.95
N PHE A 96 -20.76 7.59 -0.22
CA PHE A 96 -21.42 7.52 -1.53
C PHE A 96 -21.40 6.10 -2.08
N ALA A 97 -22.43 5.71 -2.81
CA ALA A 97 -22.50 4.43 -3.49
C ALA A 97 -21.55 4.39 -4.70
N SER A 98 -21.38 5.53 -5.37
CA SER A 98 -20.48 5.65 -6.52
C SER A 98 -19.81 7.03 -6.54
N LEU A 99 -18.57 7.04 -7.01
CA LEU A 99 -17.78 8.22 -7.32
C LEU A 99 -17.28 8.09 -8.76
N THR A 100 -17.56 9.09 -9.59
CA THR A 100 -17.01 9.19 -10.93
C THR A 100 -16.08 10.38 -11.01
N THR A 101 -14.83 10.14 -11.43
CA THR A 101 -13.86 11.18 -11.75
C THR A 101 -13.62 11.21 -13.24
N ARG A 102 -13.53 12.40 -13.83
CA ARG A 102 -13.20 12.56 -15.25
C ARG A 102 -11.95 13.42 -15.40
N ASP A 103 -10.93 12.85 -15.99
CA ASP A 103 -9.75 13.59 -16.44
C ASP A 103 -10.16 14.43 -17.67
N VAL A 104 -10.06 15.75 -17.55
CA VAL A 104 -10.56 16.67 -18.60
C VAL A 104 -9.66 16.66 -19.83
N GLN A 105 -8.38 16.32 -19.67
CA GLN A 105 -7.37 16.33 -20.72
C GLN A 105 -7.57 15.14 -21.67
N THR A 106 -7.82 13.97 -21.10
CA THR A 106 -7.95 12.71 -21.83
C THR A 106 -9.40 12.33 -22.11
N GLY A 107 -10.33 12.86 -21.31
CA GLY A 107 -11.74 12.46 -21.33
C GLY A 107 -12.00 11.08 -20.71
N ILE A 108 -11.00 10.48 -20.04
CA ILE A 108 -11.15 9.21 -19.35
C ILE A 108 -11.99 9.42 -18.10
N GLU A 109 -13.05 8.62 -17.97
CA GLU A 109 -13.90 8.55 -16.80
C GLU A 109 -13.52 7.33 -15.98
N THR A 110 -13.33 7.50 -14.68
CA THR A 110 -13.10 6.43 -13.72
C THR A 110 -14.25 6.43 -12.73
N THR A 111 -15.02 5.35 -12.72
CA THR A 111 -16.16 5.17 -11.81
C THR A 111 -15.82 4.09 -10.79
N THR A 112 -15.81 4.43 -9.51
CA THR A 112 -15.66 3.48 -8.41
C THR A 112 -16.97 3.35 -7.65
N THR A 113 -17.50 2.12 -7.58
CA THR A 113 -18.65 1.77 -6.76
C THR A 113 -18.17 1.24 -5.42
N TYR A 114 -18.80 1.65 -4.32
CA TYR A 114 -18.42 1.29 -2.95
C TYR A 114 -19.49 0.46 -2.25
N HIS A 115 -19.05 -0.36 -1.31
CA HIS A 115 -19.93 -0.97 -0.33
C HIS A 115 -20.41 0.08 0.69
N GLN A 116 -21.70 0.04 1.01
CA GLN A 116 -22.33 0.92 2.02
C GLN A 116 -22.98 0.15 3.17
N HIS A 117 -22.84 -1.18 3.18
CA HIS A 117 -23.32 -2.03 4.28
C HIS A 117 -22.14 -2.47 5.14
N PHE A 118 -22.37 -2.57 6.43
CA PHE A 118 -21.41 -3.12 7.37
C PHE A 118 -21.18 -4.62 7.08
N PRO A 119 -19.94 -5.16 7.17
CA PRO A 119 -18.71 -4.53 7.64
C PRO A 119 -17.86 -3.88 6.54
N TYR A 120 -18.35 -3.74 5.32
CA TYR A 120 -17.54 -3.35 4.16
C TYR A 120 -17.67 -1.86 3.79
N ILE A 121 -18.22 -1.02 4.68
CA ILE A 121 -18.51 0.40 4.39
C ILE A 121 -17.25 1.10 3.87
N GLY A 122 -17.36 1.75 2.70
CA GLY A 122 -16.27 2.47 2.06
C GLY A 122 -15.27 1.59 1.30
N MET A 123 -15.42 0.27 1.31
CA MET A 123 -14.57 -0.63 0.52
C MET A 123 -15.00 -0.63 -0.96
N PRO A 124 -14.06 -0.49 -1.93
CA PRO A 124 -14.40 -0.49 -3.36
C PRO A 124 -14.96 -1.85 -3.82
N LYS A 125 -16.20 -1.87 -4.30
CA LYS A 125 -16.83 -3.06 -4.91
C LYS A 125 -16.33 -3.29 -6.34
N SER A 126 -16.25 -2.22 -7.12
CA SER A 126 -15.74 -2.26 -8.48
C SER A 126 -15.20 -0.90 -8.89
N THR A 127 -14.25 -0.89 -9.83
CA THR A 127 -13.77 0.31 -10.51
C THR A 127 -13.76 0.06 -12.00
N GLN A 128 -14.28 1.00 -12.77
CA GLN A 128 -14.29 0.91 -14.23
C GLN A 128 -13.70 2.20 -14.81
N GLN A 129 -12.80 2.05 -15.77
CA GLN A 129 -12.31 3.16 -16.58
C GLN A 129 -12.88 3.08 -17.98
N THR A 130 -13.42 4.20 -18.48
CA THR A 130 -14.01 4.30 -19.82
C THR A 130 -13.46 5.51 -20.57
N LEU A 131 -13.43 5.41 -21.90
CA LEU A 131 -13.18 6.53 -22.80
C LEU A 131 -14.27 6.52 -23.88
N GLY A 132 -15.09 7.56 -23.94
CA GLY A 132 -16.18 7.65 -24.92
C GLY A 132 -17.17 6.47 -24.84
N GLY A 133 -17.40 5.92 -23.64
CA GLY A 133 -18.23 4.74 -23.42
C GLY A 133 -17.55 3.39 -23.64
N VAL A 134 -16.31 3.37 -24.16
CA VAL A 134 -15.51 2.14 -24.33
C VAL A 134 -14.77 1.83 -23.03
N VAL A 135 -14.93 0.62 -22.50
CA VAL A 135 -14.25 0.20 -21.27
C VAL A 135 -12.77 -0.08 -21.55
N LEU A 136 -11.88 0.59 -20.81
CA LEU A 136 -10.43 0.42 -20.85
C LEU A 136 -9.95 -0.57 -19.81
N SER A 137 -10.47 -0.45 -18.60
CA SER A 137 -10.15 -1.34 -17.50
C SER A 137 -11.35 -1.53 -16.59
N GLU A 138 -11.37 -2.68 -15.92
CA GLU A 138 -12.39 -3.01 -14.94
C GLU A 138 -11.72 -3.77 -13.80
N SER A 139 -12.12 -3.47 -12.59
CA SER A 139 -11.71 -4.16 -11.38
C SER A 139 -12.96 -4.48 -10.57
N SER A 140 -13.05 -5.70 -10.06
CA SER A 140 -14.11 -6.14 -9.17
C SER A 140 -13.53 -6.83 -7.94
N ASN A 141 -14.12 -6.56 -6.78
CA ASN A 141 -13.64 -7.04 -5.50
C ASN A 141 -14.73 -7.85 -4.80
N VAL A 142 -14.32 -8.99 -4.25
CA VAL A 142 -15.15 -9.84 -3.40
C VAL A 142 -14.54 -9.84 -2.00
N TYR A 143 -15.30 -9.31 -1.05
CA TYR A 143 -14.90 -9.27 0.35
C TYR A 143 -15.50 -10.42 1.15
N GLN A 144 -14.75 -10.90 2.12
CA GLN A 144 -15.22 -11.80 3.17
C GLN A 144 -14.90 -11.18 4.53
N ASN A 145 -15.42 -11.77 5.60
CA ASN A 145 -15.11 -11.33 6.94
C ASN A 145 -15.07 -12.48 7.93
N TYR A 146 -14.33 -12.27 9.01
CA TYR A 146 -14.44 -13.07 10.22
C TYR A 146 -15.08 -12.29 11.34
N VAL A 147 -16.01 -12.92 12.04
CA VAL A 147 -16.45 -12.48 13.36
C VAL A 147 -15.46 -13.04 14.38
N LEU A 148 -14.93 -12.16 15.21
CA LEU A 148 -13.88 -12.41 16.19
C LEU A 148 -14.35 -11.95 17.58
N ASN A 149 -13.62 -12.37 18.61
CA ASN A 149 -13.81 -11.96 20.00
C ASN A 149 -15.25 -12.13 20.46
N GLN A 150 -15.83 -13.31 20.18
CA GLN A 150 -17.22 -13.66 20.53
C GLN A 150 -18.27 -12.68 19.97
N GLY A 151 -18.01 -12.06 18.81
CA GLY A 151 -18.92 -11.11 18.19
C GLY A 151 -18.59 -9.64 18.46
N ALA A 152 -17.60 -9.35 19.30
CA ALA A 152 -17.23 -7.98 19.64
C ALA A 152 -16.52 -7.24 18.49
N SER A 153 -15.93 -7.97 17.54
CA SER A 153 -15.18 -7.38 16.42
C SER A 153 -15.39 -8.17 15.13
N VAL A 154 -15.35 -7.46 14.01
CA VAL A 154 -15.41 -8.06 12.67
C VAL A 154 -14.15 -7.66 11.91
N PHE A 155 -13.51 -8.64 11.27
CA PHE A 155 -12.34 -8.46 10.43
C PHE A 155 -12.75 -8.65 8.96
N PRO A 156 -13.07 -7.57 8.23
CA PRO A 156 -13.30 -7.62 6.79
C PRO A 156 -11.95 -7.70 6.04
N PHE A 157 -11.89 -8.49 4.99
CA PHE A 157 -10.72 -8.60 4.12
C PHE A 157 -11.12 -8.82 2.65
N LEU A 158 -10.25 -8.38 1.75
CA LEU A 158 -10.40 -8.63 0.33
C LEU A 158 -10.06 -10.10 0.06
N ALA A 159 -11.07 -10.92 -0.23
CA ALA A 159 -10.86 -12.34 -0.49
C ALA A 159 -10.45 -12.59 -1.94
N ARG A 160 -10.98 -11.81 -2.87
CA ARG A 160 -10.61 -11.87 -4.29
C ARG A 160 -10.70 -10.50 -4.97
N SER A 161 -9.75 -10.19 -5.84
CA SER A 161 -9.89 -9.17 -6.87
C SER A 161 -9.80 -9.79 -8.26
N HIS A 162 -10.55 -9.23 -9.22
CA HIS A 162 -10.47 -9.57 -10.64
C HIS A 162 -10.39 -8.29 -11.45
N GLU A 163 -9.29 -8.14 -12.17
CA GLU A 163 -8.95 -6.97 -12.96
C GLU A 163 -8.83 -7.35 -14.43
N LEU A 164 -9.37 -6.52 -15.31
CA LEU A 164 -9.35 -6.67 -16.76
C LEU A 164 -8.74 -5.41 -17.36
N SER A 165 -7.82 -5.59 -18.31
CA SER A 165 -7.19 -4.51 -19.04
C SER A 165 -7.37 -4.68 -20.55
N ARG A 166 -7.83 -3.62 -21.20
CA ARG A 166 -8.14 -3.58 -22.63
C ARG A 166 -7.33 -2.51 -23.34
N ARG A 167 -7.04 -2.74 -24.60
CA ARG A 167 -6.40 -1.78 -25.50
C ARG A 167 -7.43 -1.27 -26.51
N ILE A 168 -7.45 0.04 -26.74
CA ILE A 168 -8.23 0.64 -27.83
C ILE A 168 -7.53 0.39 -29.16
N ASN A 169 -8.31 -0.07 -30.14
CA ASN A 169 -7.91 -0.29 -31.52
C ASN A 169 -8.16 0.97 -32.36
N SER A 170 -7.55 1.03 -33.55
CA SER A 170 -7.71 2.17 -34.47
C SER A 170 -9.14 2.36 -34.99
N ASP A 171 -9.96 1.32 -34.94
CA ASP A 171 -11.39 1.35 -35.32
C ASP A 171 -12.32 1.80 -34.18
N GLY A 172 -11.75 2.14 -33.00
CA GLY A 172 -12.50 2.53 -31.81
C GLY A 172 -13.04 1.37 -30.97
N SER A 173 -12.82 0.12 -31.38
CA SER A 173 -13.12 -1.06 -30.56
C SER A 173 -12.06 -1.26 -29.46
N ALA A 174 -12.34 -2.12 -28.49
CA ALA A 174 -11.40 -2.49 -27.43
C ALA A 174 -11.15 -4.00 -27.39
N THR A 175 -9.87 -4.38 -27.34
CA THR A 175 -9.44 -5.78 -27.22
C THR A 175 -8.97 -6.06 -25.79
N LEU A 176 -9.44 -7.16 -25.19
CA LEU A 176 -8.95 -7.64 -23.90
C LEU A 176 -7.52 -8.15 -24.03
N MET A 177 -6.61 -7.55 -23.27
CA MET A 177 -5.17 -7.83 -23.33
C MET A 177 -4.74 -8.75 -22.19
N SER A 178 -5.20 -8.45 -20.98
CA SER A 178 -4.81 -9.20 -19.79
C SER A 178 -5.90 -9.18 -18.74
N GLU A 179 -5.92 -10.25 -17.96
CA GLU A 179 -6.73 -10.36 -16.76
C GLU A 179 -5.83 -10.74 -15.59
N VAL A 180 -6.09 -10.15 -14.42
CA VAL A 180 -5.39 -10.46 -13.18
C VAL A 180 -6.42 -10.85 -12.13
N VAL A 181 -6.24 -12.02 -11.52
CA VAL A 181 -7.06 -12.46 -10.39
C VAL A 181 -6.16 -12.65 -9.19
N SER A 182 -6.43 -11.93 -8.10
CA SER A 182 -5.76 -12.16 -6.81
C SER A 182 -6.73 -12.83 -5.85
N GLU A 183 -6.28 -13.87 -5.17
CA GLU A 183 -6.99 -14.56 -4.10
C GLU A 183 -6.16 -14.48 -2.82
N GLN A 184 -6.80 -14.10 -1.71
CA GLN A 184 -6.18 -13.99 -0.40
C GLN A 184 -6.89 -14.91 0.58
N HIS A 185 -6.12 -15.75 1.26
CA HIS A 185 -6.62 -16.62 2.31
C HIS A 185 -6.13 -16.16 3.67
N TYR A 186 -7.09 -15.84 4.54
CA TYR A 186 -6.84 -15.57 5.93
C TYR A 186 -7.31 -16.76 6.77
N GLU A 187 -6.60 -17.06 7.84
CA GLU A 187 -6.99 -18.05 8.83
C GLU A 187 -7.32 -17.33 10.14
N LYS A 188 -8.39 -17.76 10.80
CA LYS A 188 -8.75 -17.27 12.13
C LYS A 188 -7.92 -17.97 13.20
N VAL A 189 -7.22 -17.21 14.05
CA VAL A 189 -6.41 -17.74 15.15
C VAL A 189 -7.12 -17.52 16.49
N ALA A 190 -7.44 -18.63 17.16
CA ALA A 190 -8.02 -18.67 18.50
C ALA A 190 -9.23 -17.73 18.72
N GLU A 191 -10.03 -17.49 17.68
CA GLU A 191 -11.15 -16.53 17.68
C GLU A 191 -10.77 -15.07 17.99
N ARG A 192 -9.49 -14.71 17.99
CA ARG A 192 -9.01 -13.38 18.43
C ARG A 192 -8.62 -12.46 17.28
N TYR A 193 -7.91 -13.00 16.30
CA TYR A 193 -7.39 -12.27 15.14
C TYR A 193 -7.33 -13.19 13.93
N ALA A 194 -7.01 -12.62 12.77
CA ALA A 194 -6.80 -13.36 11.54
C ALA A 194 -5.38 -13.13 11.01
N ARG A 195 -4.81 -14.14 10.37
CA ARG A 195 -3.48 -14.07 9.73
C ARG A 195 -3.57 -14.48 8.28
N LEU A 196 -2.79 -13.82 7.42
CA LEU A 196 -2.74 -14.12 5.98
C LEU A 196 -1.87 -15.35 5.75
N THR A 197 -2.46 -16.49 5.40
CA THR A 197 -1.70 -17.72 5.16
C THR A 197 -1.23 -17.78 3.72
N ASP A 198 -2.07 -17.40 2.75
CA ASP A 198 -1.78 -17.58 1.34
C ASP A 198 -2.26 -16.39 0.51
N VAL A 199 -1.46 -16.03 -0.50
CA VAL A 199 -1.86 -15.10 -1.58
C VAL A 199 -1.53 -15.76 -2.90
N THR A 200 -2.53 -15.89 -3.77
CA THR A 200 -2.32 -16.34 -5.15
C THR A 200 -2.66 -15.22 -6.12
N VAL A 201 -1.78 -14.94 -7.06
CA VAL A 201 -2.03 -14.00 -8.16
C VAL A 201 -1.92 -14.76 -9.47
N TYR A 202 -2.99 -14.76 -10.24
CA TYR A 202 -3.03 -15.25 -11.60
C TYR A 202 -2.98 -14.06 -12.55
N THR A 203 -2.10 -14.13 -13.55
CA THR A 203 -2.04 -13.17 -14.65
C THR A 203 -2.23 -13.93 -15.94
N PHE A 204 -3.36 -13.70 -16.60
CA PHE A 204 -3.68 -14.29 -17.88
C PHE A 204 -3.38 -13.28 -18.99
N ASP A 205 -2.53 -13.68 -19.92
CA ASP A 205 -2.28 -12.96 -21.17
C ASP A 205 -3.30 -13.47 -22.20
N ASN A 206 -4.30 -12.64 -22.49
CA ASN A 206 -5.38 -12.98 -23.42
C ASN A 206 -4.89 -13.03 -24.87
N VAL A 207 -3.74 -12.43 -25.20
CA VAL A 207 -3.18 -12.44 -26.55
C VAL A 207 -2.45 -13.75 -26.80
N HIS A 208 -1.58 -14.15 -25.88
CA HIS A 208 -0.74 -15.34 -26.04
C HIS A 208 -1.36 -16.60 -25.44
N GLN A 209 -2.49 -16.48 -24.72
CA GLN A 209 -3.18 -17.58 -24.04
C GLN A 209 -2.28 -18.28 -23.01
N VAL A 210 -1.49 -17.49 -22.29
CA VAL A 210 -0.54 -17.95 -21.28
C VAL A 210 -0.98 -17.44 -19.92
N MET A 211 -0.93 -18.32 -18.91
CA MET A 211 -1.20 -17.97 -17.53
C MET A 211 0.08 -18.02 -16.70
N ARG A 212 0.29 -16.99 -15.89
CA ARG A 212 1.32 -16.96 -14.84
C ARG A 212 0.63 -17.02 -13.50
N ARG A 213 1.19 -17.78 -12.56
CA ARG A 213 0.75 -17.85 -11.17
C ARG A 213 1.90 -17.46 -10.25
N VAL A 214 1.62 -16.58 -9.30
CA VAL A 214 2.49 -16.29 -8.17
C VAL A 214 1.75 -16.70 -6.91
N HIS A 215 2.23 -17.75 -6.25
CA HIS A 215 1.66 -18.26 -5.00
C HIS A 215 2.62 -17.96 -3.84
N THR A 216 2.17 -17.19 -2.86
CA THR A 216 2.91 -16.85 -1.65
C THR A 216 2.27 -17.56 -0.46
N ALA A 217 3.02 -18.44 0.20
CA ALA A 217 2.61 -19.13 1.42
C ALA A 217 3.40 -18.58 2.62
N ASN A 218 2.69 -18.21 3.67
CA ASN A 218 3.25 -17.60 4.88
C ASN A 218 3.11 -18.55 6.07
N SER A 219 4.19 -18.68 6.84
CA SER A 219 4.21 -19.39 8.11
C SER A 219 4.51 -18.42 9.24
N TYR A 220 3.94 -18.66 10.41
CA TYR A 220 4.06 -17.78 11.56
C TYR A 220 4.61 -18.54 12.77
N GLN A 221 5.34 -17.85 13.63
CA GLN A 221 5.71 -18.36 14.95
C GLN A 221 4.46 -18.54 15.82
N SER A 222 4.54 -19.45 16.78
CA SER A 222 3.54 -19.54 17.84
C SER A 222 3.49 -18.23 18.62
N ASP A 223 2.28 -17.81 18.99
CA ASP A 223 2.09 -16.60 19.78
C ASP A 223 2.81 -16.72 21.13
N ASN A 224 3.52 -15.65 21.50
CA ASN A 224 4.04 -15.47 22.85
C ASN A 224 3.13 -14.48 23.59
N LEU A 225 2.14 -15.02 24.30
CA LEU A 225 1.13 -14.22 25.01
C LEU A 225 1.70 -13.46 26.22
N SER A 226 2.77 -13.95 26.86
CA SER A 226 3.35 -13.27 28.03
C SER A 226 4.09 -11.99 27.64
N ALA A 227 4.70 -11.97 26.45
CA ALA A 227 5.35 -10.79 25.87
C ALA A 227 4.46 -10.04 24.87
N TRP A 228 3.20 -10.47 24.69
CA TRP A 228 2.26 -9.93 23.71
C TRP A 228 2.80 -9.89 22.26
N LEU A 229 3.56 -10.91 21.88
CA LEU A 229 4.09 -11.06 20.51
C LEU A 229 3.18 -12.01 19.74
N LEU A 230 2.33 -11.43 18.91
CA LEU A 230 1.35 -12.17 18.10
C LEU A 230 1.73 -12.11 16.62
N ASN A 231 1.33 -13.13 15.87
CA ASN A 231 1.31 -13.11 14.40
C ASN A 231 2.66 -12.74 13.74
N ARG A 232 3.76 -13.30 14.26
CA ARG A 232 5.11 -13.04 13.74
C ARG A 232 5.43 -13.98 12.59
N LEU A 233 5.55 -13.43 11.36
CA LEU A 233 5.88 -14.20 10.16
C LEU A 233 7.25 -14.86 10.35
N SER A 234 7.34 -16.18 10.33
CA SER A 234 8.59 -16.94 10.47
C SER A 234 9.19 -17.34 9.12
N ALA A 235 8.35 -17.56 8.12
CA ALA A 235 8.81 -17.89 6.77
C ALA A 235 7.79 -17.44 5.73
N SER A 236 8.29 -17.15 4.53
CA SER A 236 7.48 -16.93 3.33
C SER A 236 8.07 -17.72 2.18
N THR A 237 7.22 -18.42 1.42
CA THR A 237 7.61 -19.16 0.22
C THR A 237 6.83 -18.62 -0.96
N VAL A 238 7.54 -18.10 -1.96
CA VAL A 238 6.95 -17.56 -3.18
C VAL A 238 7.26 -18.50 -4.34
N THR A 239 6.23 -19.08 -4.91
CA THR A 239 6.30 -19.94 -6.10
C THR A 239 5.80 -19.17 -7.32
N HIS A 240 6.68 -18.90 -8.27
CA HIS A 240 6.35 -18.39 -9.59
C HIS A 240 6.22 -19.58 -10.55
N GLU A 241 5.12 -19.65 -11.27
CA GLU A 241 4.86 -20.69 -12.26
C GLU A 241 4.27 -20.05 -13.53
N GLN A 242 4.61 -20.62 -14.67
CA GLN A 242 3.91 -20.37 -15.94
C GLN A 242 3.24 -21.65 -16.42
N GLY A 243 2.16 -21.51 -17.17
CA GLY A 243 1.44 -22.64 -17.73
C GLY A 243 0.28 -22.20 -18.62
N SER A 244 -0.63 -23.13 -18.85
CA SER A 244 -1.90 -22.86 -19.51
C SER A 244 -3.01 -22.70 -18.48
N GLY A 245 -4.11 -22.09 -18.87
CA GLY A 245 -5.22 -21.84 -17.98
C GLY A 245 -6.28 -20.97 -18.62
N VAL A 246 -7.36 -20.77 -17.89
CA VAL A 246 -8.45 -19.85 -18.27
C VAL A 246 -8.97 -19.17 -17.01
N ILE A 247 -9.49 -17.96 -17.17
CA ILE A 247 -10.33 -17.33 -16.16
C ILE A 247 -11.77 -17.52 -16.64
N GLY A 248 -12.55 -18.28 -15.88
CA GLY A 248 -13.94 -18.55 -16.22
C GLY A 248 -14.80 -17.29 -16.13
N ALA A 249 -16.01 -17.34 -16.70
CA ALA A 249 -16.95 -16.21 -16.67
C ALA A 249 -17.33 -15.71 -15.26
N THR A 250 -17.12 -16.54 -14.23
CA THR A 250 -17.33 -16.21 -12.82
C THR A 250 -16.10 -15.57 -12.15
N GLY A 251 -15.04 -15.29 -12.91
CA GLY A 251 -13.75 -14.78 -12.40
C GLY A 251 -12.93 -15.84 -11.65
N LEU A 252 -13.28 -17.12 -11.79
CA LEU A 252 -12.55 -18.23 -11.17
C LEU A 252 -11.43 -18.70 -12.10
N PRO A 253 -10.16 -18.70 -11.64
CA PRO A 253 -9.04 -19.18 -12.42
C PRO A 253 -8.99 -20.72 -12.41
N SER A 254 -8.65 -21.30 -13.55
CA SER A 254 -8.20 -22.68 -13.70
C SER A 254 -6.79 -22.65 -14.28
N PHE A 255 -5.85 -23.31 -13.61
CA PHE A 255 -4.43 -23.24 -13.94
C PHE A 255 -3.82 -24.63 -14.05
N ASN A 256 -3.12 -24.87 -15.16
CA ASN A 256 -2.33 -26.06 -15.40
C ASN A 256 -0.84 -25.65 -15.53
N PRO A 257 -0.05 -25.81 -14.45
CA PRO A 257 1.35 -25.40 -14.46
C PRO A 257 2.18 -26.21 -15.44
N ASN A 258 3.12 -25.56 -16.12
CA ASN A 258 4.25 -26.22 -16.74
C ASN A 258 5.33 -26.45 -15.68
N SER A 259 5.68 -27.71 -15.41
CA SER A 259 6.68 -28.07 -14.40
C SER A 259 8.06 -27.48 -14.67
N ASP A 260 8.39 -27.23 -15.95
CA ASP A 260 9.69 -26.72 -16.36
C ASP A 260 9.81 -25.19 -16.18
N GLU A 261 8.67 -24.49 -16.04
CA GLU A 261 8.60 -23.03 -15.91
C GLU A 261 8.21 -22.64 -14.48
N ARG A 262 8.94 -23.17 -13.50
CA ARG A 262 8.70 -22.97 -12.07
C ARG A 262 9.95 -22.47 -11.35
N VAL A 263 9.81 -21.40 -10.59
CA VAL A 263 10.84 -20.87 -9.70
C VAL A 263 10.27 -20.67 -8.31
N VAL A 264 10.90 -21.28 -7.30
CA VAL A 264 10.50 -21.14 -5.90
C VAL A 264 11.56 -20.33 -5.16
N ARG A 265 11.12 -19.35 -4.37
CA ARG A 265 11.95 -18.49 -3.53
C ARG A 265 11.53 -18.66 -2.09
N HIS A 266 12.49 -18.82 -1.19
CA HIS A 266 12.22 -18.94 0.24
C HIS A 266 12.78 -17.76 1.02
N SER A 267 12.06 -17.36 2.06
CA SER A 267 12.52 -16.36 3.03
C SER A 267 12.22 -16.85 4.45
N ALA A 268 13.12 -16.56 5.38
CA ALA A 268 12.97 -16.87 6.78
C ALA A 268 13.22 -15.63 7.65
N PHE A 269 12.52 -15.53 8.77
CA PHE A 269 12.56 -14.39 9.66
C PHE A 269 12.65 -14.87 11.11
N ALA A 270 13.46 -14.17 11.90
CA ALA A 270 13.57 -14.37 13.32
C ALA A 270 13.43 -13.04 14.06
N TYR A 271 12.98 -13.12 15.30
CA TYR A 271 12.70 -11.95 16.12
C TYR A 271 13.41 -12.08 17.46
N THR A 272 13.80 -10.94 18.00
CA THR A 272 14.32 -10.81 19.35
C THR A 272 13.25 -11.17 20.37
N ALA A 273 13.64 -11.39 21.62
CA ALA A 273 12.71 -11.64 22.73
C ALA A 273 11.69 -10.50 22.95
N TYR A 274 11.98 -9.29 22.47
CA TYR A 274 11.11 -8.12 22.54
C TYR A 274 10.26 -7.92 21.28
N GLY A 275 10.38 -8.82 20.30
CA GLY A 275 9.56 -8.82 19.09
C GLY A 275 10.04 -7.93 17.95
N LEU A 276 11.22 -7.32 18.06
CA LEU A 276 11.91 -6.65 16.95
C LEU A 276 12.52 -7.69 16.01
N LEU A 277 12.59 -7.40 14.70
CA LEU A 277 13.19 -8.30 13.71
C LEU A 277 14.69 -8.46 14.02
N ASP A 278 15.11 -9.68 14.33
CA ASP A 278 16.50 -10.03 14.65
C ASP A 278 17.30 -10.27 13.36
N TYR A 279 16.76 -11.11 12.48
CA TYR A 279 17.31 -11.27 11.15
C TYR A 279 16.27 -11.76 10.15
N GLU A 280 16.57 -11.56 8.88
CA GLU A 280 15.92 -12.19 7.75
C GLU A 280 16.95 -12.92 6.88
N VAL A 281 16.50 -13.97 6.20
CA VAL A 281 17.32 -14.77 5.29
C VAL A 281 16.58 -14.97 3.98
N ILE A 282 17.18 -14.53 2.89
CA ILE A 282 16.82 -14.87 1.52
C ILE A 282 17.48 -16.21 1.19
N GLU A 283 16.69 -17.15 0.66
CA GLU A 283 17.09 -18.52 0.34
C GLU A 283 17.82 -19.21 1.51
N PRO A 284 17.13 -19.47 2.64
CA PRO A 284 17.73 -20.08 3.84
C PRO A 284 18.34 -21.47 3.61
N GLN A 285 17.93 -22.17 2.54
CA GLN A 285 18.48 -23.46 2.11
C GLN A 285 19.33 -23.33 0.82
N GLY A 286 19.59 -22.09 0.39
CA GLY A 286 20.40 -21.78 -0.79
C GLY A 286 21.89 -21.98 -0.55
N ASP A 287 22.64 -21.83 -1.65
CA ASP A 287 24.09 -21.90 -1.67
C ASP A 287 24.74 -20.51 -1.56
N ASN A 288 26.04 -20.43 -1.81
CA ASN A 288 26.81 -19.17 -1.76
C ASN A 288 26.42 -18.14 -2.85
N GLU A 289 25.62 -18.50 -3.86
CA GLU A 289 25.13 -17.56 -4.88
C GLU A 289 23.74 -16.99 -4.55
N SER A 290 22.95 -17.75 -3.81
CA SER A 290 21.52 -17.48 -3.61
C SER A 290 21.19 -17.05 -2.18
N TYR A 291 21.95 -17.51 -1.19
CA TYR A 291 21.75 -17.17 0.21
C TYR A 291 22.19 -15.74 0.54
N LEU A 292 21.33 -15.00 1.25
CA LEU A 292 21.69 -13.72 1.85
C LEU A 292 20.99 -13.54 3.19
N LYS A 293 21.75 -13.32 4.27
CA LYS A 293 21.22 -13.01 5.60
C LYS A 293 21.41 -11.52 5.91
N THR A 294 20.35 -10.86 6.38
CA THR A 294 20.44 -9.52 6.95
C THR A 294 20.10 -9.60 8.43
N ALA A 295 21.05 -9.26 9.28
CA ALA A 295 20.91 -9.25 10.74
C ALA A 295 20.86 -7.81 11.27
N TYR A 296 20.07 -7.59 12.31
CA TYR A 296 19.76 -6.30 12.91
C TYR A 296 20.10 -6.30 14.39
N GLU A 297 20.71 -5.22 14.87
CA GLU A 297 20.98 -5.01 16.30
C GLU A 297 20.37 -3.70 16.75
N TYR A 298 19.88 -3.71 17.98
CA TYR A 298 19.18 -2.58 18.58
C TYR A 298 19.83 -2.19 19.90
N ASP A 299 19.78 -0.90 20.24
CA ASP A 299 20.12 -0.42 21.58
C ASP A 299 18.99 -0.71 22.59
N GLY A 300 19.21 -0.34 23.85
CA GLY A 300 18.21 -0.49 24.92
C GLY A 300 16.96 0.35 24.77
N TYR A 301 16.95 1.33 23.85
CA TYR A 301 15.79 2.15 23.52
C TYR A 301 14.99 1.58 22.33
N GLY A 302 15.53 0.56 21.66
CA GLY A 302 14.95 -0.05 20.46
C GLY A 302 15.38 0.62 19.16
N ASN A 303 16.35 1.53 19.18
CA ASN A 303 16.91 2.09 17.95
C ASN A 303 17.78 1.04 17.26
N GLN A 304 17.63 0.90 15.95
CA GLN A 304 18.50 0.04 15.15
C GLN A 304 19.89 0.69 15.04
N ILE A 305 20.88 0.09 15.70
CA ILE A 305 22.26 0.59 15.75
C ILE A 305 23.16 -0.08 14.73
N ARG A 306 22.79 -1.27 14.24
CA ARG A 306 23.61 -2.01 13.27
C ARG A 306 22.75 -2.86 12.34
N THR A 307 23.15 -2.91 11.08
CA THR A 307 22.64 -3.85 10.07
C THR A 307 23.82 -4.54 9.42
N THR A 308 23.78 -5.86 9.34
CA THR A 308 24.84 -6.65 8.71
C THR A 308 24.24 -7.56 7.64
N VAL A 309 24.72 -7.43 6.41
CA VAL A 309 24.33 -8.24 5.26
C VAL A 309 25.43 -9.24 4.94
N CYS A 310 25.12 -10.52 5.00
CA CYS A 310 26.08 -11.62 4.93
C CYS A 310 25.70 -12.68 3.90
N SER A 311 26.68 -13.10 3.11
CA SER A 311 26.59 -14.36 2.35
C SER A 311 26.65 -15.59 3.28
N LEU A 312 26.35 -16.77 2.73
CA LEU A 312 26.35 -18.04 3.48
C LEU A 312 27.70 -18.34 4.17
N HIS A 313 28.83 -17.91 3.60
CA HIS A 313 30.16 -18.03 4.22
C HIS A 313 30.24 -17.48 5.64
N TYR A 314 29.43 -16.47 5.97
CA TYR A 314 29.41 -15.80 7.26
C TYR A 314 28.08 -15.99 8.00
N ALA A 315 27.26 -16.98 7.63
CA ALA A 315 25.93 -17.18 8.23
C ALA A 315 25.96 -17.29 9.77
N GLY A 316 26.98 -17.96 10.31
CA GLY A 316 27.16 -18.13 11.76
C GLY A 316 27.73 -16.91 12.50
N SER A 317 28.39 -15.99 11.82
CA SER A 317 28.97 -14.76 12.40
C SER A 317 28.23 -13.49 11.99
N CYS A 318 27.15 -13.61 11.23
CA CYS A 318 26.38 -12.49 10.74
C CYS A 318 25.73 -11.72 11.89
N GLY A 319 25.92 -10.40 11.93
CA GLY A 319 25.49 -9.55 13.05
C GLY A 319 26.52 -9.41 14.16
N GLY A 320 27.68 -10.06 14.06
CA GLY A 320 28.80 -9.86 14.99
C GLY A 320 29.43 -8.46 14.87
N SER A 321 30.19 -8.08 15.90
CA SER A 321 30.86 -6.76 15.99
C SER A 321 32.13 -6.61 15.15
N GLY A 322 32.64 -7.70 14.56
CA GLY A 322 33.89 -7.72 13.79
C GLY A 322 33.66 -7.71 12.29
N LEU A 323 34.28 -6.76 11.58
CA LEU A 323 34.30 -6.74 10.12
C LEU A 323 34.96 -7.99 9.54
N GLN A 324 34.43 -8.45 8.41
CA GLN A 324 34.99 -9.56 7.64
C GLN A 324 35.44 -9.09 6.27
N LEU A 325 36.30 -9.89 5.63
CA LEU A 325 36.74 -9.63 4.27
C LEU A 325 35.59 -9.78 3.27
N ASN A 326 35.55 -8.89 2.30
CA ASN A 326 34.64 -8.97 1.16
C ASN A 326 35.45 -9.40 -0.07
N GLU A 327 35.16 -10.59 -0.60
CA GLU A 327 35.88 -11.12 -1.77
C GLU A 327 35.02 -12.10 -2.58
N GLY A 328 34.78 -11.77 -3.85
CA GLY A 328 33.94 -12.58 -4.73
C GLY A 328 32.55 -12.79 -4.15
N LYS A 329 32.23 -14.04 -3.79
CA LYS A 329 30.95 -14.44 -3.16
C LYS A 329 30.93 -14.30 -1.63
N ARG A 330 32.06 -13.93 -1.01
CA ARG A 330 32.12 -13.62 0.42
C ARG A 330 31.66 -12.18 0.61
N ILE A 331 30.42 -12.02 1.06
CA ILE A 331 29.80 -10.72 1.32
C ILE A 331 29.62 -10.58 2.82
N TYR A 332 30.16 -9.51 3.39
CA TYR A 332 29.93 -9.05 4.76
C TYR A 332 29.93 -7.52 4.74
N ARG A 333 28.74 -6.94 4.66
CA ARG A 333 28.56 -5.48 4.63
C ARG A 333 27.84 -5.04 5.89
N GLN A 334 28.38 -4.04 6.56
CA GLN A 334 27.84 -3.55 7.82
C GLN A 334 27.54 -2.06 7.71
N SER A 335 26.39 -1.63 8.21
CA SER A 335 26.09 -0.23 8.46
C SER A 335 25.76 -0.03 9.93
N GLU A 336 26.28 1.03 10.51
CA GLU A 336 26.07 1.36 11.93
C GLU A 336 25.54 2.78 12.09
N THR A 337 24.66 2.96 13.06
CA THR A 337 24.13 4.26 13.46
C THR A 337 24.37 4.45 14.95
N GLN A 338 25.08 5.51 15.31
CA GLN A 338 25.27 5.91 16.69
C GLN A 338 24.29 7.00 17.05
N PHE A 339 23.64 6.83 18.19
CA PHE A 339 22.75 7.80 18.79
C PHE A 339 23.44 8.51 19.96
N ASP A 340 22.93 9.66 20.35
CA ASP A 340 23.32 10.31 21.59
C ASP A 340 23.01 9.43 22.82
N ALA A 341 23.48 9.85 23.99
CA ALA A 341 23.27 9.09 25.24
C ALA A 341 21.79 8.91 25.62
N SER A 342 20.90 9.77 25.09
CA SER A 342 19.45 9.68 25.30
C SER A 342 18.75 8.80 24.27
N GLY A 343 19.47 8.25 23.28
CA GLY A 343 18.90 7.47 22.18
C GLY A 343 18.03 8.28 21.24
N ARG A 344 18.14 9.62 21.22
CA ARG A 344 17.19 10.50 20.53
C ARG A 344 17.69 10.96 19.17
N TYR A 345 18.93 11.43 19.11
CA TYR A 345 19.49 12.00 17.88
C TYR A 345 20.60 11.13 17.33
N VAL A 346 20.60 10.93 16.01
CA VAL A 346 21.70 10.28 15.29
C VAL A 346 22.90 11.20 15.30
N VAL A 347 24.03 10.77 15.88
CA VAL A 347 25.26 11.58 15.97
C VAL A 347 26.32 11.15 14.97
N ALA A 348 26.33 9.87 14.59
CA ALA A 348 27.26 9.35 13.59
C ALA A 348 26.69 8.15 12.82
N ARG A 349 27.18 7.94 11.61
CA ARG A 349 26.91 6.75 10.79
C ARG A 349 28.19 6.20 10.19
N TYR A 350 28.28 4.88 10.15
CA TYR A 350 29.43 4.15 9.62
C TYR A 350 28.99 3.13 8.58
N GLU A 351 29.85 2.88 7.60
CA GLU A 351 29.73 1.78 6.64
C GLU A 351 31.03 1.00 6.64
N ASN A 352 30.95 -0.31 6.91
CA ASN A 352 32.09 -1.21 7.03
C ASN A 352 33.20 -0.64 7.94
N GLY A 353 32.80 -0.02 9.06
CA GLY A 353 33.68 0.62 10.04
C GLY A 353 34.22 2.00 9.66
N GLU A 354 33.97 2.48 8.44
CA GLU A 354 34.37 3.82 8.02
C GLU A 354 33.29 4.85 8.36
N LEU A 355 33.70 5.99 8.92
CA LEU A 355 32.80 7.07 9.28
C LEU A 355 32.27 7.77 8.01
N ILE A 356 30.97 7.64 7.74
CA ILE A 356 30.30 8.24 6.59
C ILE A 356 29.77 9.63 6.92
N SER A 357 29.17 9.80 8.09
CA SER A 357 28.66 11.11 8.48
C SER A 357 28.61 11.33 9.97
N THR A 358 28.71 12.60 10.37
CA THR A 358 28.39 13.07 11.72
C THR A 358 27.34 14.18 11.67
N GLN A 359 26.51 14.24 12.70
CA GLN A 359 25.45 15.23 12.84
C GLN A 359 25.51 15.85 14.23
N SER A 360 25.31 17.16 14.29
CA SER A 360 25.43 17.96 15.52
C SER A 360 24.57 19.22 15.43
N ASP A 361 24.53 19.96 16.54
CA ASP A 361 23.81 21.23 16.67
C ASP A 361 22.31 21.07 16.34
N PHE A 362 21.58 20.22 17.07
CA PHE A 362 20.15 20.00 16.81
C PHE A 362 19.31 21.19 17.29
N ASN A 363 18.36 21.64 16.47
CA ASN A 363 17.40 22.67 16.88
C ASN A 363 16.28 22.09 17.77
N ALA A 364 15.37 22.95 18.25
CA ALA A 364 14.26 22.53 19.12
C ALA A 364 13.31 21.49 18.48
N LEU A 365 13.28 21.41 17.14
CA LEU A 365 12.52 20.43 16.37
C LEU A 365 13.30 19.14 16.10
N GLY A 366 14.53 19.03 16.60
CA GLY A 366 15.38 17.84 16.41
C GLY A 366 16.07 17.76 15.05
N GLN A 367 16.12 18.85 14.28
CA GLN A 367 16.84 18.88 13.00
C GLN A 367 18.31 19.24 13.23
N ALA A 368 19.23 18.42 12.72
CA ALA A 368 20.66 18.71 12.72
C ALA A 368 20.95 20.00 11.96
N GLN A 369 21.56 20.99 12.63
CA GLN A 369 21.99 22.23 11.98
C GLN A 369 23.38 22.09 11.36
N ARG A 370 24.13 21.06 11.74
CA ARG A 370 25.44 20.75 11.17
C ARG A 370 25.54 19.27 10.80
N VAL A 371 25.81 19.01 9.53
CA VAL A 371 26.04 17.66 8.99
C VAL A 371 27.39 17.64 8.29
N ASN A 372 28.27 16.73 8.68
CA ASN A 372 29.49 16.42 7.94
C ASN A 372 29.28 15.08 7.24
N HIS A 373 29.39 15.03 5.92
CA HIS A 373 29.26 13.81 5.13
C HIS A 373 30.53 13.63 4.29
N ALA A 374 31.32 12.61 4.63
CA ALA A 374 32.61 12.32 3.98
C ALA A 374 33.52 13.56 3.78
N GLY A 375 33.57 14.45 4.78
CA GLY A 375 34.37 15.68 4.74
C GLY A 375 33.65 16.92 4.20
N VAL A 376 32.46 16.78 3.61
CA VAL A 376 31.64 17.91 3.17
C VAL A 376 30.75 18.37 4.32
N VAL A 377 31.01 19.58 4.82
CA VAL A 377 30.24 20.18 5.91
C VAL A 377 29.10 21.02 5.35
N SER A 378 27.87 20.61 5.63
CA SER A 378 26.67 21.40 5.42
C SER A 378 26.23 22.02 6.73
N VAL A 379 26.08 23.34 6.75
CA VAL A 379 25.52 24.09 7.89
C VAL A 379 24.19 24.70 7.45
N LYS A 380 23.11 24.25 8.07
CA LYS A 380 21.81 24.92 7.93
C LYS A 380 21.81 26.10 8.89
N ARG A 381 21.86 27.32 8.32
CA ARG A 381 21.91 28.57 9.10
C ARG A 381 20.53 29.20 9.33
N PHE A 382 19.44 28.52 8.96
CA PHE A 382 18.11 29.08 9.03
C PHE A 382 17.20 28.20 9.88
N ASN A 383 16.99 28.66 11.11
CA ASN A 383 15.82 28.31 11.92
C ASN A 383 14.61 29.03 11.30
N ALA A 384 13.65 28.27 10.80
CA ALA A 384 12.26 28.71 10.71
C ALA A 384 11.45 27.75 11.60
#